data_AF-A0A4Q2USL0-F1
#
_entry.id   AF-A0A4Q2USL0-F1
#
_cell.length_a   1.000
_cell.length_b   1.000
_cell.length_c   1.000
_cell.angle_alpha   90.00
_cell.angle_beta   90.00
_cell.angle_gamma   90.00
#
_symmetry.space_group_name_H-M   'P 1'
#
loop_
_entity.id
_entity.type
_entity.pdbx_description
1 polymer ?
#
loop_
_entity_poly.entity_id
_entity_poly.type
_entity_poly.pdbx_seq_one_letter_code
_entity_poly.pdbx_strand_id
1 'polypeptide(L)' 'MQRDETERAGLIRLAVLTYGYLVPMGTTFTLDYLGELIRQFYDQSDERNRLLADLCTINADTYKPIRRTYDGGFNQI' A
#
# COMPACT_ATOMS: atom_id res chain seq x y z
N MET A 1 2.05 0.05 22.12
CA MET A 1 2.41 1.29 21.39
C MET A 1 3.53 1.05 20.38
N GLN A 2 4.82 0.97 20.73
CA GLN A 2 5.89 0.79 19.70
C GLN A 2 5.77 -0.51 18.86
N ARG A 3 5.30 -1.61 19.47
CA ARG A 3 5.13 -2.89 18.77
C ARG A 3 4.04 -2.83 17.69
N ASP A 4 2.92 -2.18 18.00
CA ASP A 4 1.76 -2.07 17.11
C ASP A 4 2.06 -1.20 15.88
N GLU A 5 2.86 -0.13 16.08
CA GLU A 5 3.32 0.73 14.99
C GLU A 5 4.30 0.00 14.06
N THR A 6 5.18 -0.83 14.63
CA THR A 6 6.15 -1.63 13.85
C THR A 6 5.45 -2.69 13.01
N GLU A 7 4.47 -3.40 13.58
CA GLU A 7 3.68 -4.41 12.87
C GLU A 7 2.85 -3.77 11.75
N ARG A 8 2.22 -2.61 12.03
CA ARG A 8 1.49 -1.83 11.02
C ARG A 8 2.38 -1.37 9.86
N ALA A 9 3.54 -0.80 10.15
CA ALA A 9 4.49 -0.38 9.13
C ALA A 9 4.98 -1.57 8.28
N GLY A 10 5.16 -2.74 8.89
CA GLY A 10 5.48 -3.98 8.20
C GLY A 10 4.38 -4.40 7.21
N LEU A 11 3.12 -4.34 7.61
CA LEU A 11 1.98 -4.68 6.75
C LEU A 11 1.81 -3.68 5.60
N ILE A 12 2.02 -2.39 5.83
CA ILE A 12 1.98 -1.37 4.77
C ILE A 12 3.11 -1.61 3.77
N ARG A 13 4.32 -1.92 4.24
CA ARG A 13 5.44 -2.30 3.37
C ARG A 13 5.11 -3.55 2.55
N LEU A 14 4.48 -4.54 3.16
CA LEU A 14 4.02 -5.74 2.46
C LEU A 14 2.99 -5.40 1.37
N ALA A 15 2.02 -4.53 1.65
CA ALA A 15 1.03 -4.10 0.66
C ALA A 15 1.69 -3.42 -0.55
N VAL A 16 2.61 -2.48 -0.29
CA VAL A 16 3.36 -1.77 -1.35
C VAL A 16 4.18 -2.73 -2.20
N LEU A 17 4.91 -3.67 -1.58
CA LEU A 17 5.72 -4.64 -2.33
C LEU A 17 4.88 -5.65 -3.10
N THR A 18 3.71 -6.02 -2.59
CA THR A 18 2.84 -7.05 -3.19
C THR A 18 1.98 -6.49 -4.32
N TYR A 19 1.42 -5.29 -4.15
CA TYR A 19 0.42 -4.73 -5.06
C TYR A 19 0.86 -3.43 -5.72
N GLY A 20 1.96 -2.83 -5.30
CA GLY A 20 2.46 -1.57 -5.88
C GLY A 20 2.80 -1.69 -7.37
N TYR A 21 2.91 -2.92 -7.91
CA TYR A 21 3.05 -3.14 -9.34
C TYR A 21 1.83 -2.67 -10.15
N LEU A 22 0.65 -2.53 -9.53
CA LEU A 22 -0.57 -1.98 -10.13
C LEU A 22 -0.46 -0.48 -10.43
N VAL A 23 0.42 0.23 -9.71
CA VAL A 23 0.64 1.67 -9.90
C VAL A 23 1.60 1.88 -11.07
N PRO A 24 1.34 2.73 -12.07
CA PRO A 24 2.27 2.95 -13.18
C PRO A 24 3.66 3.42 -12.71
N MET A 25 4.72 2.98 -13.40
CA MET A 25 6.10 3.42 -13.09
C MET A 25 6.26 4.94 -13.18
N GLY A 26 7.05 5.52 -12.29
CA GLY A 26 7.28 6.96 -12.21
C GLY A 26 6.20 7.74 -11.47
N THR A 27 5.11 7.09 -11.06
CA THR A 27 3.95 7.73 -10.43
C THR A 27 4.16 7.91 -8.93
N THR A 28 3.74 9.07 -8.43
CA THR A 28 3.53 9.32 -7.00
C THR A 28 2.08 9.02 -6.64
N PHE A 29 1.85 8.25 -5.59
CA PHE A 29 0.53 7.81 -5.16
C PHE A 29 0.42 7.80 -3.63
N THR A 30 -0.81 7.86 -3.14
CA THR A 30 -1.16 7.76 -1.72
C THR A 30 -1.63 6.33 -1.40
N LEU A 31 -1.60 5.93 -0.12
CA LEU A 31 -1.95 4.56 0.24
C LEU A 31 -3.42 4.22 -0.06
N ASP A 32 -4.35 5.14 0.10
CA ASP A 32 -5.77 4.95 -0.28
C ASP A 32 -5.91 4.59 -1.76
N TYR A 33 -5.17 5.26 -2.66
CA TYR A 33 -5.17 4.90 -4.08
C TYR A 33 -4.73 3.45 -4.29
N LEU A 34 -3.67 2.99 -3.61
CA LEU A 34 -3.26 1.58 -3.67
C LEU A 34 -4.32 0.65 -3.08
N GLY A 35 -4.97 1.05 -1.98
CA GLY A 35 -6.06 0.31 -1.36
C GLY A 35 -7.23 0.08 -2.33
N GLU A 36 -7.63 1.12 -3.06
CA GLU A 36 -8.68 1.03 -4.07
C GLU A 36 -8.28 0.13 -5.25
N LEU A 37 -7.02 0.20 -5.71
CA LEU A 37 -6.53 -0.74 -6.73
C LEU A 37 -6.60 -2.19 -6.26
N ILE A 38 -6.24 -2.48 -5.01
CA ILE A 38 -6.37 -3.83 -4.46
C ILE A 38 -7.83 -4.28 -4.49
N ARG A 39 -8.78 -3.41 -4.09
CA ARG A 39 -10.22 -3.74 -4.13
C ARG A 39 -10.75 -4.01 -5.54
N GLN A 40 -10.28 -3.24 -6.51
CA GLN A 40 -10.76 -3.32 -7.89
C GLN A 40 -10.24 -4.57 -8.62
N PHE A 41 -8.99 -4.96 -8.37
CA PHE A 41 -8.32 -6.01 -9.16
C PHE A 41 -8.23 -7.38 -8.48
N TYR A 42 -8.54 -7.48 -7.19
CA TYR A 42 -8.38 -8.72 -6.42
C TYR A 42 -9.66 -9.15 -5.70
N ASP A 43 -9.80 -10.46 -5.49
CA ASP A 43 -10.91 -11.03 -4.73
C ASP A 43 -10.85 -10.59 -3.26
N GLN A 44 -11.94 -9.97 -2.80
CA GLN A 44 -12.10 -9.46 -1.44
C GLN A 44 -12.63 -10.52 -0.47
N SER A 45 -12.93 -11.74 -0.95
CA SER A 45 -13.18 -12.89 -0.10
C SER A 45 -11.89 -13.43 0.55
N ASP A 46 -10.72 -13.17 -0.07
CA ASP A 46 -9.40 -13.41 0.51
C ASP A 46 -9.11 -12.36 1.59
N GLU A 47 -8.99 -12.83 2.83
CA GLU A 47 -8.75 -12.01 4.00
C GLU A 47 -7.47 -11.16 3.88
N ARG A 48 -6.42 -11.65 3.21
CA ARG A 48 -5.18 -10.90 3.02
C ARG A 48 -5.40 -9.70 2.12
N ASN A 49 -6.10 -9.87 1.00
CA ASN A 49 -6.36 -8.77 0.07
C ASN A 49 -7.22 -7.69 0.75
N ARG A 50 -8.28 -8.12 1.44
CA ARG A 50 -9.17 -7.21 2.19
C ARG A 50 -8.42 -6.46 3.28
N LEU A 51 -7.65 -7.16 4.12
CA LEU A 51 -6.88 -6.56 5.21
C LEU A 51 -5.90 -5.51 4.71
N LEU A 52 -5.15 -5.82 3.64
CA LEU A 52 -4.13 -4.91 3.12
C LEU A 52 -4.78 -3.69 2.41
N ALA A 53 -5.91 -3.88 1.72
CA ALA A 53 -6.69 -2.76 1.19
C ALA A 53 -7.20 -1.84 2.30
N ASP A 54 -7.81 -2.40 3.34
CA ASP A 54 -8.33 -1.65 4.49
C ASP A 54 -7.22 -0.88 5.22
N LEU A 55 -6.07 -1.52 5.45
CA LEU A 55 -4.91 -0.87 6.08
C LEU A 55 -4.37 0.28 5.25
N CYS A 56 -4.28 0.11 3.93
CA CYS A 56 -3.88 1.16 3.01
C CYS A 56 -4.83 2.37 3.08
N THR A 57 -6.15 2.14 3.02
CA THR A 57 -7.16 3.20 3.10
C THR A 57 -7.13 3.94 4.45
N ILE A 58 -7.09 3.22 5.58
CA ILE A 58 -7.17 3.83 6.91
C ILE A 58 -5.91 4.64 7.27
N ASN A 59 -4.76 4.28 6.70
CA ASN A 59 -3.48 4.94 7.00
C ASN A 59 -3.03 5.93 5.93
N ALA A 60 -3.91 6.31 5.00
CA ALA A 60 -3.59 7.23 3.91
C ALA A 60 -3.01 8.57 4.40
N ASP A 61 -3.55 9.12 5.49
CA ASP A 61 -3.08 10.38 6.07
C ASP A 61 -1.80 10.23 6.91
N THR A 62 -1.49 9.00 7.35
CA THR A 62 -0.36 8.73 8.25
C THR A 62 0.95 8.56 7.48
N TYR A 63 0.87 8.10 6.24
CA TYR A 63 2.04 7.87 5.41
C TYR A 63 2.12 8.93 4.32
N LYS A 64 3.33 9.48 4.14
CA LYS A 64 3.57 10.40 3.03
C LYS A 64 3.37 9.68 1.69
N PRO A 65 3.11 10.43 0.59
CA PRO A 65 3.02 9.85 -0.74
C PRO A 65 4.25 8.99 -1.08
N ILE A 66 3.99 7.91 -1.81
CA ILE A 66 4.99 6.93 -2.24
C ILE A 66 5.19 7.13 -3.74
N ARG A 67 6.44 7.16 -4.19
CA ARG A 67 6.80 7.13 -5.60
C ARG A 67 7.19 5.73 -6.01
N ARG A 68 6.53 5.18 -7.03
CA ARG A 68 7.06 4.03 -7.76
C ARG A 68 8.17 4.51 -8.70
N THR A 69 9.39 4.06 -8.50
CA THR A 69 10.54 4.44 -9.32
C THR A 69 10.55 3.71 -10.66
N TYR A 70 11.32 4.21 -11.63
CA TYR A 70 11.38 3.63 -12.98
C TYR A 70 12.10 2.27 -13.04
N ASP A 71 12.87 1.93 -12.01
CA ASP A 71 13.46 0.60 -11.79
C ASP A 71 12.50 -0.36 -11.06
N GLY A 72 11.26 0.07 -10.77
CA GLY A 72 10.24 -0.73 -10.10
C GLY A 72 10.29 -0.70 -8.58
N GLY A 73 11.21 0.05 -7.98
CA GLY A 73 11.28 0.28 -6.53
C GLY A 73 10.22 1.28 -6.01
N PHE A 74 10.29 1.56 -4.71
CA PHE A 74 9.38 2.49 -4.02
C PHE A 74 10.14 3.39 -3.05
N ASN A 75 9.90 4.70 -3.14
CA ASN A 75 10.48 5.70 -2.25
C ASN A 75 9.38 6.53 -1.60
N GLN A 76 9.48 6.76 -0.30
CA GLN A 76 8.63 7.72 0.40
C GLN A 76 9.16 9.14 0.14
N ILE A 77 8.26 10.10 -0.14
CA ILE A 77 8.60 11.51 -0.43
C ILE A 77 8.21 12.38 0.75
#